data_AF-A0AAV5YG17-F1
#
_entry.id   AF-A0AAV5YG17-F1
#
_cell.length_a   1.000
_cell.length_b   1.000
_cell.length_c   1.000
_cell.angle_alpha   90.00
_cell.angle_beta   90.00
_cell.angle_gamma   90.00
#
_symmetry.space_group_name_H-M   'P 1'
#
loop_
_entity.id
_entity.type
_entity.pdbx_description
1 polymer ?
#
loop_
_entity_poly.entity_id
_entity_poly.type
_entity_poly.pdbx_seq_one_letter_code
_entity_poly.pdbx_strand_id
1 'polypeptide(L)'
;KANPGYRAFLANGFNVTRAFVLFLWEIALELTAAARAARRDVRPRGHRGGTYPLMRAAMCVIVRDLIVFGVLTDMMRGRPAVYATFSSYDEVAHHSGLERADTMEALRKLDEQFGRIARARPFAPRPYEIVVLSDHGQTQGATFKQRHGYGLDELVARSLSRGSVSGFAGGDEQNAMVQHAVSEATGTKEKPKPKNDVSERDVVVLGSGNLGLVYLMGLDRRLTGEEIDARHPDLIPALRAHPHIGWLLVRSAEHGAVVLGPEGVNYLDEGRIEGVDPLAHFTPTAARHLKRTDGFAHVADIMVGSFYDPMLDEGCAFEELISFHGGVGGPQTRAFILAPARLPLPAEPIIGAAAVHGVLSGWRRLLQGPPAERSRLAGATPGGGDQLGPELAQSGGVDEVTGEQRAPTP
;
A
#
# COMPACT_ATOMS: atom_id res chain seq x y z
N LYS A 1 -8.43 2.17 -29.30
CA LYS A 1 -7.82 3.38 -29.94
C LYS A 1 -6.81 3.90 -28.93
N ALA A 2 -5.55 4.08 -29.31
CA ALA A 2 -4.50 4.61 -28.44
C ALA A 2 -4.91 5.95 -27.83
N ASN A 3 -4.47 6.24 -26.60
CA ASN A 3 -4.66 7.56 -26.01
C ASN A 3 -3.95 8.60 -26.90
N PRO A 4 -4.67 9.58 -27.50
CA PRO A 4 -4.06 10.54 -28.42
C PRO A 4 -2.92 11.35 -27.77
N GLY A 5 -2.93 11.49 -26.43
CA GLY A 5 -1.86 12.15 -25.70
C GLY A 5 -0.53 11.38 -25.79
N TYR A 6 -0.54 10.07 -25.58
CA TYR A 6 0.69 9.27 -25.58
C TYR A 6 1.36 9.20 -26.96
N ARG A 7 0.58 9.27 -28.04
CA ARG A 7 1.14 9.39 -29.40
C ARG A 7 1.88 10.71 -29.61
N ALA A 8 1.36 11.82 -29.08
CA ALA A 8 2.03 13.12 -29.16
C ALA A 8 3.33 13.13 -28.35
N PHE A 9 3.36 12.44 -27.21
CA PHE A 9 4.59 12.27 -26.42
C PHE A 9 5.67 11.51 -27.20
N LEU A 10 5.32 10.35 -27.77
CA LEU A 10 6.25 9.50 -28.53
C LEU A 10 6.68 10.09 -29.87
N ALA A 11 5.87 10.99 -30.45
CA ALA A 11 6.22 11.70 -31.68
C ALA A 11 7.27 12.82 -31.47
N ASN A 12 7.57 13.19 -30.22
CA ASN A 12 8.54 14.22 -29.90
C ASN A 12 9.93 13.59 -29.66
N GLY A 13 10.86 13.75 -30.61
CA GLY A 13 12.20 13.17 -30.54
C GLY A 13 13.02 13.60 -29.32
N PHE A 14 12.79 14.81 -28.78
CA PHE A 14 13.42 15.25 -27.54
C PHE A 14 12.91 14.46 -26.33
N ASN A 15 11.59 14.26 -26.23
CA ASN A 15 11.01 13.47 -25.14
C ASN A 15 11.50 12.02 -25.18
N VAL A 16 11.55 11.42 -26.37
CA VAL A 16 12.03 10.05 -26.56
C VAL A 16 13.51 9.94 -26.17
N THR A 17 14.35 10.85 -26.64
CA THR A 17 15.79 10.85 -26.32
C THR A 17 16.02 11.05 -24.82
N ARG A 18 15.32 12.02 -24.21
CA ARG A 18 15.39 12.26 -22.77
C ARG A 18 14.95 11.03 -21.97
N ALA A 19 13.82 10.42 -22.33
CA ALA A 19 13.33 9.22 -21.66
C ALA A 19 14.33 8.07 -21.77
N PHE A 20 14.94 7.87 -22.93
CA PHE A 20 15.95 6.84 -23.14
C PHE A 20 17.21 7.07 -22.28
N VAL A 21 17.74 8.30 -22.24
CA VAL A 21 18.91 8.63 -21.41
C VAL A 21 18.59 8.44 -19.92
N LEU A 22 17.43 8.92 -19.47
CA LEU A 22 17.00 8.76 -18.07
C LEU A 22 16.76 7.29 -17.71
N PHE A 23 16.24 6.50 -18.65
CA PHE A 23 16.05 5.06 -18.48
C PHE A 23 17.38 4.34 -18.25
N LEU A 24 18.39 4.61 -19.09
CA LEU A 24 19.74 4.05 -18.89
C LEU A 24 20.36 4.50 -17.56
N TRP A 25 20.13 5.76 -17.18
CA TRP A 25 20.60 6.29 -15.90
C TRP A 25 19.95 5.58 -14.69
N GLU A 26 18.63 5.32 -14.73
CA GLU A 26 17.95 4.56 -13.66
C GLU A 26 18.50 3.14 -13.52
N ILE A 27 18.82 2.46 -14.63
CA ILE A 27 19.45 1.13 -14.59
C ILE A 27 20.80 1.21 -13.88
N ALA A 28 21.64 2.19 -14.25
CA ALA A 28 22.94 2.38 -13.62
C ALA A 28 22.81 2.69 -12.11
N LEU A 29 21.85 3.54 -11.73
CA LEU A 29 21.56 3.82 -10.33
C LEU A 29 21.16 2.56 -9.56
N GLU A 30 20.25 1.75 -10.12
CA GLU A 30 19.80 0.51 -9.50
C GLU A 30 20.96 -0.48 -9.28
N LEU A 31 21.76 -0.74 -10.32
CA LEU A 31 22.89 -1.65 -10.23
C LEU A 31 23.92 -1.20 -9.19
N THR A 32 24.22 0.11 -9.14
CA THR A 32 25.16 0.64 -8.14
C THR A 32 24.59 0.64 -6.73
N ALA A 33 23.27 0.84 -6.56
CA ALA A 33 22.60 0.77 -5.27
C ALA A 33 22.57 -0.66 -4.75
N ALA A 34 22.19 -1.63 -5.58
CA ALA A 34 22.20 -3.05 -5.27
C ALA A 34 23.61 -3.53 -4.87
N ALA A 35 24.64 -3.16 -5.63
CA ALA A 35 26.03 -3.49 -5.30
C ALA A 35 26.49 -2.86 -3.98
N ARG A 36 26.12 -1.60 -3.71
CA ARG A 36 26.44 -0.94 -2.44
C ARG A 36 25.72 -1.58 -1.25
N ALA A 37 24.45 -1.93 -1.40
CA ALA A 37 23.67 -2.61 -0.37
C ALA A 37 24.25 -3.99 -0.05
N ALA A 38 24.67 -4.75 -1.07
CA ALA A 38 25.35 -6.04 -0.89
C ALA A 38 26.70 -5.89 -0.19
N ARG A 39 27.53 -4.92 -0.61
CA ARG A 39 28.84 -4.65 0.01
C ARG A 39 28.76 -4.22 1.46
N ARG A 40 27.69 -3.49 1.84
CA ARG A 40 27.44 -3.02 3.21
C ARG A 40 26.63 -3.99 4.05
N ASP A 41 26.33 -5.18 3.53
CA ASP A 41 25.46 -6.19 4.11
C ASP A 41 24.13 -5.64 4.68
N VAL A 42 23.48 -4.74 3.95
CA VAL A 42 22.18 -4.18 4.38
C VAL A 42 21.12 -5.29 4.38
N ARG A 43 20.38 -5.42 5.49
CA ARG A 43 19.29 -6.38 5.70
C ARG A 43 18.01 -5.65 6.20
N PRO A 44 16.80 -6.19 5.95
CA PRO A 44 16.52 -7.28 4.99
C PRO A 44 16.88 -6.88 3.56
N ARG A 45 17.07 -7.86 2.68
CA ARG A 45 17.54 -7.64 1.30
C ARG A 45 16.59 -8.26 0.28
N GLY A 46 15.92 -7.43 -0.51
CA GLY A 46 15.06 -7.89 -1.60
C GLY A 46 15.86 -8.43 -2.78
N HIS A 47 15.20 -9.21 -3.64
CA HIS A 47 15.77 -9.61 -4.93
C HIS A 47 15.85 -8.39 -5.84
N ARG A 48 17.03 -8.02 -6.35
CA ARG A 48 17.22 -6.81 -7.19
C ARG A 48 17.88 -7.12 -8.54
N GLY A 49 17.89 -8.40 -8.93
CA GLY A 49 18.58 -8.90 -10.13
C GLY A 49 17.64 -9.11 -11.32
N GLY A 50 18.17 -9.74 -12.37
CA GLY A 50 17.39 -10.14 -13.54
C GLY A 50 16.81 -8.95 -14.30
N THR A 51 15.51 -9.00 -14.58
CA THR A 51 14.77 -7.96 -15.34
C THR A 51 14.35 -6.76 -14.49
N TYR A 52 14.50 -6.83 -13.15
CA TYR A 52 14.04 -5.78 -12.24
C TYR A 52 14.61 -4.39 -12.56
N PRO A 53 15.93 -4.19 -12.82
CA PRO A 53 16.45 -2.86 -13.16
C PRO A 53 15.81 -2.25 -14.41
N LEU A 54 15.46 -3.08 -15.40
CA LEU A 54 14.75 -2.62 -16.61
C LEU A 54 13.31 -2.22 -16.29
N MET A 55 12.61 -3.02 -15.48
CA MET A 55 11.23 -2.74 -15.05
C MET A 55 11.16 -1.47 -14.20
N ARG A 56 12.03 -1.34 -13.20
CA ARG A 56 12.18 -0.12 -12.39
C ARG A 56 12.41 1.11 -13.26
N ALA A 57 13.34 1.04 -14.21
CA ALA A 57 13.61 2.16 -15.10
C ALA A 57 12.42 2.52 -15.99
N ALA A 58 11.71 1.53 -16.54
CA ALA A 58 10.51 1.74 -17.34
C ALA A 58 9.42 2.43 -16.52
N MET A 59 9.21 1.97 -15.29
CA MET A 59 8.19 2.49 -14.40
C MET A 59 8.51 3.91 -13.89
N CYS A 60 9.72 4.12 -13.39
CA CYS A 60 10.17 5.39 -12.83
C CYS A 60 10.34 6.49 -13.88
N VAL A 61 10.59 6.15 -15.15
CA VAL A 61 10.81 7.15 -16.21
C VAL A 61 9.64 7.17 -17.19
N ILE A 62 9.42 6.07 -17.90
CA ILE A 62 8.50 6.04 -19.04
C ILE A 62 7.05 6.14 -18.56
N VAL A 63 6.63 5.24 -17.67
CA VAL A 63 5.24 5.20 -17.18
C VAL A 63 4.91 6.50 -16.45
N ARG A 64 5.77 6.95 -15.54
CA ARG A 64 5.60 8.24 -14.84
C ARG A 64 5.43 9.41 -15.81
N ASP A 65 6.34 9.56 -16.77
CA ASP A 65 6.30 10.71 -17.69
C ASP A 65 5.07 10.65 -18.62
N LEU A 66 4.65 9.45 -19.03
CA LEU A 66 3.38 9.23 -19.74
C LEU A 66 2.18 9.68 -18.89
N ILE A 67 2.10 9.25 -17.63
CA ILE A 67 1.02 9.65 -16.72
C ILE A 67 0.97 11.17 -16.59
N VAL A 68 2.10 11.84 -16.33
CA VAL A 68 2.16 13.31 -16.23
C VAL A 68 1.68 13.96 -17.52
N PHE A 69 2.12 13.46 -18.68
CA PHE A 69 1.68 13.99 -19.96
C PHE A 69 0.16 13.80 -20.17
N GLY A 70 -0.39 12.65 -19.78
CA GLY A 70 -1.82 12.36 -19.79
C GLY A 70 -2.61 13.33 -18.92
N VAL A 71 -2.18 13.54 -17.68
CA VAL A 71 -2.79 14.49 -16.73
C VAL A 71 -2.79 15.90 -17.31
N LEU A 72 -1.64 16.38 -17.82
CA LEU A 72 -1.53 17.71 -18.42
C LEU A 72 -2.45 17.85 -19.64
N THR A 73 -2.52 16.83 -20.51
CA THR A 73 -3.39 16.83 -21.68
C THR A 73 -4.86 16.91 -21.29
N ASP A 74 -5.29 16.12 -20.31
CA ASP A 74 -6.68 16.10 -19.86
C ASP A 74 -7.06 17.38 -19.10
N MET A 75 -6.12 17.98 -18.36
CA MET A 75 -6.28 19.32 -17.80
C MET A 75 -6.48 20.37 -18.90
N MET A 76 -5.63 20.38 -19.94
CA MET A 76 -5.73 21.33 -21.05
C MET A 76 -6.99 21.12 -21.91
N ARG A 77 -7.55 19.91 -21.92
CA ARG A 77 -8.86 19.61 -22.53
C ARG A 77 -10.04 19.98 -21.64
N GLY A 78 -9.82 20.45 -20.42
CA GLY A 78 -10.87 20.82 -19.49
C GLY A 78 -11.69 19.64 -18.95
N ARG A 79 -11.12 18.43 -18.90
CA ARG A 79 -11.81 17.24 -18.35
C ARG A 79 -12.28 17.50 -16.91
N PRO A 80 -13.51 17.11 -16.54
CA PRO A 80 -14.11 17.54 -15.27
C PRO A 80 -13.45 16.99 -14.01
N ALA A 81 -12.80 15.83 -14.13
CA ALA A 81 -11.96 15.22 -13.11
C ALA A 81 -10.88 14.40 -13.81
N VAL A 82 -9.69 14.36 -13.23
CA VAL A 82 -8.56 13.56 -13.69
C VAL A 82 -8.08 12.75 -12.49
N TYR A 83 -7.96 11.43 -12.65
CA TYR A 83 -7.42 10.53 -11.64
C TYR A 83 -6.21 9.83 -12.24
N ALA A 84 -5.10 9.82 -11.51
CA ALA A 84 -3.84 9.27 -11.96
C ALA A 84 -3.13 8.59 -10.80
N THR A 85 -2.63 7.39 -11.03
CA THR A 85 -1.90 6.59 -10.05
C THR A 85 -0.41 6.64 -10.36
N PHE A 86 0.41 6.97 -9.37
CA PHE A 86 1.86 7.05 -9.48
C PHE A 86 2.53 6.00 -8.60
N SER A 87 2.86 4.85 -9.18
CA SER A 87 3.27 3.69 -8.37
C SER A 87 4.79 3.53 -8.22
N SER A 88 5.60 4.47 -8.73
CA SER A 88 7.06 4.33 -8.74
C SER A 88 7.70 4.21 -7.35
N TYR A 89 7.12 4.84 -6.33
CA TYR A 89 7.60 4.68 -4.95
C TYR A 89 7.38 3.25 -4.47
N ASP A 90 6.17 2.73 -4.67
CA ASP A 90 5.73 1.42 -4.23
C ASP A 90 6.67 0.30 -4.77
N GLU A 91 6.90 0.31 -6.08
CA GLU A 91 7.76 -0.65 -6.76
C GLU A 91 9.20 -0.63 -6.23
N VAL A 92 9.76 0.56 -6.05
CA VAL A 92 11.13 0.70 -5.54
C VAL A 92 11.21 0.26 -4.09
N ALA A 93 10.23 0.64 -3.27
CA ALA A 93 10.21 0.34 -1.85
C ALA A 93 10.11 -1.16 -1.59
N HIS A 94 9.32 -1.91 -2.37
CA HIS A 94 9.22 -3.37 -2.28
C HIS A 94 10.57 -4.10 -2.34
N HIS A 95 11.49 -3.60 -3.16
CA HIS A 95 12.78 -4.24 -3.45
C HIS A 95 13.94 -3.62 -2.66
N SER A 96 13.87 -2.32 -2.39
CA SER A 96 14.93 -1.57 -1.72
C SER A 96 14.69 -1.36 -0.23
N GLY A 97 13.44 -1.22 0.20
CA GLY A 97 13.02 -0.83 1.54
C GLY A 97 12.44 0.59 1.61
N LEU A 98 11.76 0.90 2.72
CA LEU A 98 10.92 2.10 2.91
C LEU A 98 11.67 3.43 2.76
N GLU A 99 12.79 3.56 3.47
CA GLU A 99 13.52 4.83 3.63
C GLU A 99 14.96 4.75 3.09
N ARG A 100 15.19 3.92 2.07
CA ARG A 100 16.49 3.90 1.40
C ARG A 100 16.68 5.13 0.53
N ALA A 101 17.94 5.51 0.33
CA ALA A 101 18.28 6.67 -0.50
C ALA A 101 17.65 6.62 -1.90
N ASP A 102 17.58 5.44 -2.51
CA ASP A 102 16.99 5.23 -3.83
C ASP A 102 15.45 5.23 -3.81
N THR A 103 14.82 4.85 -2.70
CA THR A 103 13.37 4.98 -2.48
C THR A 103 12.99 6.44 -2.24
N MET A 104 13.77 7.17 -1.44
CA MET A 104 13.55 8.60 -1.18
C MET A 104 13.76 9.45 -2.44
N GLU A 105 14.72 9.07 -3.29
CA GLU A 105 14.91 9.70 -4.60
C GLU A 105 13.69 9.53 -5.52
N ALA A 106 13.02 8.37 -5.47
CA ALA A 106 11.77 8.16 -6.22
C ALA A 106 10.68 9.14 -5.76
N LEU A 107 10.54 9.38 -4.44
CA LEU A 107 9.62 10.39 -3.90
C LEU A 107 9.98 11.81 -4.33
N ARG A 108 11.27 12.19 -4.27
CA ARG A 108 11.71 13.51 -4.76
C ARG A 108 11.34 13.74 -6.22
N LYS A 109 11.55 12.74 -7.07
CA LYS A 109 11.17 12.81 -8.49
C LYS A 109 9.66 12.90 -8.70
N LEU A 110 8.86 12.25 -7.85
CA LEU A 110 7.40 12.40 -7.87
C LEU A 110 6.96 13.81 -7.48
N ASP A 111 7.56 14.38 -6.43
CA ASP A 111 7.30 15.76 -6.00
C ASP A 111 7.60 16.77 -7.13
N GLU A 112 8.70 16.59 -7.87
CA GLU A 112 9.01 17.42 -9.05
C GLU A 112 7.91 17.35 -10.13
N GLN A 113 7.32 16.16 -10.34
CA GLN A 113 6.21 15.99 -11.29
C GLN A 113 4.92 16.63 -10.79
N PHE A 114 4.62 16.54 -9.50
CA PHE A 114 3.49 17.25 -8.89
C PHE A 114 3.67 18.77 -9.02
N GLY A 115 4.88 19.27 -8.79
CA GLY A 115 5.24 20.67 -9.05
C GLY A 115 5.01 21.07 -10.51
N ARG A 116 5.32 20.19 -11.48
CA ARG A 116 5.06 20.44 -12.90
C ARG A 116 3.57 20.55 -13.20
N ILE A 117 2.75 19.66 -12.65
CA ILE A 117 1.28 19.69 -12.79
C ILE A 117 0.71 20.96 -12.14
N ALA A 118 1.17 21.30 -10.93
CA ALA A 118 0.76 22.50 -10.21
C ALA A 118 1.09 23.79 -10.97
N ARG A 119 2.27 23.89 -11.60
CA ARG A 119 2.64 25.04 -12.45
C ARG A 119 1.83 25.14 -13.74
N ALA A 120 1.35 24.03 -14.28
CA ALA A 120 0.50 24.02 -15.47
C ALA A 120 -0.96 24.40 -15.17
N ARG A 121 -1.40 24.23 -13.91
CA ARG A 121 -2.76 24.48 -13.44
C ARG A 121 -3.37 25.83 -13.87
N PRO A 122 -2.67 26.98 -13.79
CA PRO A 122 -3.25 28.28 -14.16
C PRO A 122 -3.56 28.43 -15.66
N PHE A 123 -2.95 27.61 -16.52
CA PHE A 123 -3.12 27.67 -17.97
C PHE A 123 -4.29 26.79 -18.47
N ALA A 124 -4.91 26.01 -17.58
CA ALA A 124 -6.02 25.15 -17.95
C ALA A 124 -7.30 25.97 -18.23
N PRO A 125 -8.17 25.53 -19.15
CA PRO A 125 -9.41 26.23 -19.50
C PRO A 125 -10.45 26.27 -18.37
N ARG A 126 -10.18 25.59 -17.24
CA ARG A 126 -11.03 25.56 -16.05
C ARG A 126 -10.18 25.47 -14.78
N PRO A 127 -10.69 25.91 -13.63
CA PRO A 127 -10.00 25.72 -12.36
C PRO A 127 -9.93 24.23 -11.99
N TYR A 128 -8.79 23.86 -11.41
CA TYR A 128 -8.54 22.54 -10.83
C TYR A 128 -8.07 22.67 -9.40
N GLU A 129 -8.48 21.72 -8.56
CA GLU A 129 -7.88 21.45 -7.27
C GLU A 129 -7.01 20.20 -7.40
N ILE A 130 -5.84 20.22 -6.75
CA ILE A 130 -4.92 19.08 -6.74
C ILE A 130 -5.02 18.44 -5.36
N VAL A 131 -5.36 17.16 -5.34
CA VAL A 131 -5.39 16.30 -4.14
C VAL A 131 -4.41 15.18 -4.40
N VAL A 132 -3.53 14.92 -3.45
CA VAL A 132 -2.60 13.79 -3.46
C VAL A 132 -3.01 12.86 -2.33
N LEU A 133 -3.12 11.56 -2.60
CA LEU A 133 -3.42 10.58 -1.57
C LEU A 133 -2.51 9.37 -1.72
N SER A 134 -2.28 8.70 -0.61
CA SER A 134 -1.77 7.33 -0.57
C SER A 134 -2.96 6.42 -0.31
N ASP A 135 -3.11 5.35 -1.08
CA ASP A 135 -4.10 4.30 -0.84
C ASP A 135 -3.71 3.39 0.32
N HIS A 136 -2.41 3.19 0.53
CA HIS A 136 -1.83 2.51 1.68
C HIS A 136 -0.47 3.12 2.07
N GLY A 137 0.06 2.75 3.23
CA GLY A 137 1.48 2.88 3.53
C GLY A 137 2.24 1.60 3.15
N GLN A 138 3.41 1.37 3.73
CA GLN A 138 4.08 0.07 3.65
C GLN A 138 4.74 -0.29 4.99
N THR A 139 4.88 -1.58 5.27
CA THR A 139 5.61 -2.13 6.42
C THR A 139 6.83 -2.89 5.89
N GLN A 140 7.92 -2.98 6.66
CA GLN A 140 9.15 -3.63 6.21
C GLN A 140 9.51 -4.82 7.09
N GLY A 141 10.28 -5.77 6.54
CA GLY A 141 10.92 -6.82 7.31
C GLY A 141 11.49 -7.92 6.43
N ALA A 142 12.24 -8.85 7.04
CA ALA A 142 12.64 -10.06 6.34
C ALA A 142 11.40 -10.87 5.95
N THR A 143 11.36 -11.38 4.73
CA THR A 143 10.21 -12.14 4.22
C THR A 143 10.08 -13.47 4.94
N PHE A 144 8.91 -14.09 4.88
CA PHE A 144 8.64 -15.40 5.48
C PHE A 144 9.66 -16.44 5.00
N LYS A 145 9.91 -16.47 3.69
CA LYS A 145 10.92 -17.34 3.07
C LYS A 145 12.34 -17.01 3.52
N GLN A 146 12.69 -15.74 3.74
CA GLN A 146 14.00 -15.38 4.29
C GLN A 146 14.17 -15.81 5.75
N ARG A 147 13.10 -15.80 6.54
CA ARG A 147 13.11 -16.21 7.95
C ARG A 147 13.16 -17.74 8.11
N HIS A 148 12.56 -18.50 7.19
CA HIS A 148 12.36 -19.94 7.36
C HIS A 148 13.03 -20.84 6.32
N GLY A 149 13.43 -20.29 5.17
CA GLY A 149 13.92 -21.07 4.03
C GLY A 149 12.83 -21.71 3.16
N TYR A 150 11.55 -21.51 3.49
CA TYR A 150 10.39 -22.03 2.74
C TYR A 150 9.23 -21.01 2.73
N GLY A 151 8.35 -21.12 1.73
CA GLY A 151 7.17 -20.26 1.57
C GLY A 151 5.94 -20.72 2.37
N LEU A 152 4.89 -19.88 2.39
CA LEU A 152 3.61 -20.25 3.02
C LEU A 152 2.94 -21.44 2.30
N ASP A 153 3.08 -21.50 0.97
CA ASP A 153 2.62 -22.60 0.14
C ASP A 153 3.27 -23.93 0.53
N GLU A 154 4.58 -23.94 0.76
CA GLU A 154 5.29 -25.11 1.26
C GLU A 154 4.86 -25.50 2.68
N LEU A 155 4.61 -24.53 3.57
CA LEU A 155 4.08 -24.80 4.90
C LEU A 155 2.71 -25.48 4.81
N VAL A 156 1.79 -24.90 4.03
CA VAL A 156 0.46 -25.48 3.79
C VAL A 156 0.60 -26.88 3.22
N ALA A 157 1.45 -27.09 2.20
CA ALA A 157 1.64 -28.40 1.57
C ALA A 157 2.09 -29.48 2.56
N ARG A 158 2.98 -29.14 3.50
CA ARG A 158 3.47 -30.07 4.53
C ARG A 158 2.42 -30.41 5.58
N SER A 159 1.40 -29.57 5.73
CA SER A 159 0.34 -29.73 6.73
C SER A 159 -0.98 -30.29 6.15
N LEU A 160 -1.05 -30.51 4.84
CA LEU A 160 -2.18 -31.17 4.21
C LEU A 160 -2.10 -32.68 4.37
N SER A 161 -3.22 -33.31 4.74
CA SER A 161 -3.30 -34.79 4.79
C SER A 161 -3.23 -35.43 3.40
N ARG A 162 -3.73 -34.75 2.36
CA ARG A 162 -3.72 -35.16 0.95
C ARG A 162 -3.81 -33.92 0.05
N GLY A 163 -3.29 -34.05 -1.18
CA GLY A 163 -3.44 -33.05 -2.24
C GLY A 163 -2.13 -32.34 -2.59
N SER A 164 -2.17 -31.60 -3.69
CA SER A 164 -1.05 -30.77 -4.17
C SER A 164 -1.34 -29.27 -4.01
N VAL A 165 -0.30 -28.50 -3.68
CA VAL A 165 -0.40 -27.04 -3.49
C VAL A 165 0.20 -26.32 -4.68
N SER A 166 -0.45 -25.22 -5.08
CA SER A 166 0.16 -24.22 -5.94
C SER A 166 0.27 -22.88 -5.23
N GLY A 167 1.50 -22.42 -5.06
CA GLY A 167 1.81 -21.08 -4.58
C GLY A 167 1.80 -20.05 -5.71
N PHE A 168 1.21 -18.89 -5.46
CA PHE A 168 1.36 -17.69 -6.29
C PHE A 168 1.71 -16.49 -5.40
N ALA A 169 2.63 -15.66 -5.88
CA ALA A 169 2.95 -14.37 -5.27
C ALA A 169 2.29 -13.24 -6.09
N GLY A 170 1.70 -12.27 -5.40
CA GLY A 170 1.02 -11.07 -5.90
C GLY A 170 1.87 -10.03 -6.67
N GLY A 171 3.07 -10.35 -7.14
CA GLY A 171 3.89 -9.49 -8.02
C GLY A 171 3.32 -9.21 -9.43
N ASP A 172 2.04 -9.51 -9.67
CA ASP A 172 1.36 -9.30 -10.95
C ASP A 172 0.84 -7.86 -11.12
N GLU A 173 0.65 -7.09 -10.04
CA GLU A 173 0.07 -5.74 -10.10
C GLU A 173 0.96 -4.74 -10.87
N GLN A 174 2.27 -4.74 -10.64
CA GLN A 174 3.17 -3.80 -11.31
C GLN A 174 3.43 -4.17 -12.78
N ASN A 175 3.50 -5.47 -13.08
CA ASN A 175 3.53 -5.96 -14.45
C ASN A 175 2.28 -5.55 -15.24
N ALA A 176 1.10 -5.62 -14.60
CA ALA A 176 -0.15 -5.17 -15.20
C ALA A 176 -0.11 -3.66 -15.50
N MET A 177 0.42 -2.82 -14.62
CA MET A 177 0.52 -1.38 -14.88
C MET A 177 1.42 -1.02 -16.07
N VAL A 178 2.60 -1.64 -16.19
CA VAL A 178 3.48 -1.43 -17.34
C VAL A 178 2.78 -1.87 -18.63
N GLN A 179 2.16 -3.05 -18.61
CA GLN A 179 1.38 -3.56 -19.74
C GLN A 179 0.22 -2.64 -20.10
N HIS A 180 -0.53 -2.13 -19.11
CA HIS A 180 -1.62 -1.20 -19.31
C HIS A 180 -1.14 0.10 -19.95
N ALA A 181 -0.09 0.72 -19.41
CA ALA A 181 0.48 1.95 -19.98
C ALA A 181 0.95 1.77 -21.43
N VAL A 182 1.62 0.64 -21.72
CA VAL A 182 2.04 0.29 -23.09
C VAL A 182 0.83 0.03 -23.99
N SER A 183 -0.18 -0.69 -23.53
CA SER A 183 -1.40 -0.98 -24.28
C SER A 183 -2.18 0.29 -24.62
N GLU A 184 -2.26 1.24 -23.67
CA GLU A 184 -2.88 2.55 -23.89
C GLU A 184 -2.08 3.39 -24.87
N ALA A 185 -0.75 3.38 -24.79
CA ALA A 185 0.14 4.15 -25.66
C ALA A 185 0.13 3.64 -27.11
N THR A 186 0.13 2.33 -27.27
CA THR A 186 0.15 1.65 -28.58
C THR A 186 -1.24 1.46 -29.18
N GLY A 187 -2.29 1.50 -28.34
CA GLY A 187 -3.68 1.26 -28.75
C GLY A 187 -4.03 -0.21 -28.98
N THR A 188 -3.15 -1.11 -28.55
CA THR A 188 -3.28 -2.56 -28.70
C THR A 188 -4.20 -3.10 -27.60
N LYS A 189 -5.31 -3.76 -27.98
CA LYS A 189 -6.16 -4.50 -27.03
C LYS A 189 -5.63 -5.92 -26.95
N GLU A 190 -4.76 -6.22 -26.01
CA GLU A 190 -4.45 -7.62 -25.72
C GLU A 190 -5.59 -8.25 -24.92
N LYS A 191 -6.04 -9.43 -25.33
CA LYS A 191 -6.87 -10.28 -24.47
C LYS A 191 -5.97 -10.81 -23.36
N PRO A 192 -6.35 -10.73 -22.08
CA PRO A 192 -5.56 -11.35 -21.03
C PRO A 192 -5.43 -12.84 -21.35
N LYS A 193 -4.19 -13.32 -21.50
CA LYS A 193 -3.94 -14.76 -21.56
C LYS A 193 -4.34 -15.33 -20.19
N PRO A 194 -5.21 -16.36 -20.11
CA PRO A 194 -5.45 -17.05 -18.85
C PRO A 194 -4.16 -17.78 -18.50
N LYS A 195 -3.29 -17.17 -17.69
CA LYS A 195 -2.00 -17.76 -17.32
C LYS A 195 -2.11 -18.73 -16.15
N ASN A 196 -3.22 -18.71 -15.41
CA ASN A 196 -3.39 -19.48 -14.18
C ASN A 196 -4.66 -20.32 -14.25
N ASP A 197 -4.69 -21.33 -15.15
CA ASP A 197 -5.70 -22.37 -15.03
C ASP A 197 -5.38 -23.23 -13.80
N VAL A 198 -6.29 -23.20 -12.82
CA VAL A 198 -6.18 -23.87 -11.52
C VAL A 198 -7.24 -24.95 -11.36
N SER A 199 -8.00 -25.27 -12.42
CA SER A 199 -9.15 -26.20 -12.35
C SER A 199 -8.78 -27.64 -11.98
N GLU A 200 -7.52 -28.04 -12.14
CA GLU A 200 -7.04 -29.40 -11.84
C GLU A 200 -6.38 -29.53 -10.45
N ARG A 201 -6.51 -28.53 -9.56
CA ARG A 201 -5.68 -28.42 -8.35
C ARG A 201 -6.48 -28.58 -7.08
N ASP A 202 -5.86 -29.17 -6.06
CA ASP A 202 -6.50 -29.41 -4.76
C ASP A 202 -6.48 -28.16 -3.87
N VAL A 203 -5.36 -27.41 -3.86
CA VAL A 203 -5.17 -26.23 -2.99
C VAL A 203 -4.41 -25.11 -3.72
N VAL A 204 -4.91 -23.88 -3.57
CA VAL A 204 -4.26 -22.66 -4.06
C VAL A 204 -3.87 -21.77 -2.88
N VAL A 205 -2.59 -21.38 -2.83
CA VAL A 205 -2.06 -20.46 -1.82
C VAL A 205 -1.58 -19.19 -2.52
N LEU A 206 -2.12 -18.05 -2.12
CA LEU A 206 -1.73 -16.74 -2.64
C LEU A 206 -1.08 -15.91 -1.53
N GLY A 207 0.04 -15.26 -1.83
CA GLY A 207 0.63 -14.23 -0.97
C GLY A 207 0.37 -12.82 -1.52
N SER A 208 -0.06 -11.91 -0.65
CA SER A 208 -0.17 -10.47 -0.92
C SER A 208 0.36 -9.70 0.30
N GLY A 209 1.61 -9.26 0.20
CA GLY A 209 2.43 -8.80 1.31
C GLY A 209 2.37 -9.75 2.48
N ASN A 210 1.89 -9.28 3.63
CA ASN A 210 1.76 -10.09 4.85
C ASN A 210 0.41 -10.78 5.03
N LEU A 211 -0.40 -10.82 3.97
CA LEU A 211 -1.66 -11.56 3.91
C LEU A 211 -1.53 -12.78 2.99
N GLY A 212 -1.79 -13.95 3.54
CA GLY A 212 -1.89 -15.22 2.83
C GLY A 212 -3.35 -15.61 2.63
N LEU A 213 -3.67 -16.15 1.46
CA LEU A 213 -5.00 -16.66 1.12
C LEU A 213 -4.88 -18.13 0.77
N VAL A 214 -5.53 -19.01 1.53
CA VAL A 214 -5.57 -20.45 1.27
C VAL A 214 -6.97 -20.84 0.80
N TYR A 215 -7.05 -21.32 -0.44
CA TYR A 215 -8.26 -21.86 -1.04
C TYR A 215 -8.14 -23.38 -1.19
N LEU A 216 -9.04 -24.12 -0.57
CA LEU A 216 -9.19 -25.56 -0.64
C LEU A 216 -10.24 -25.86 -1.73
N MET A 217 -9.76 -26.18 -2.92
CA MET A 217 -10.56 -26.23 -4.17
C MET A 217 -11.48 -27.46 -4.26
N GLY A 218 -11.59 -28.26 -3.19
CA GLY A 218 -12.38 -29.48 -3.17
C GLY A 218 -13.89 -29.27 -3.20
N LEU A 219 -14.39 -28.05 -2.99
CA LEU A 219 -15.80 -27.67 -3.11
C LEU A 219 -15.93 -26.27 -3.74
N ASP A 220 -17.00 -26.04 -4.49
CA ASP A 220 -17.34 -24.72 -5.07
C ASP A 220 -17.92 -23.71 -4.05
N ARG A 221 -17.60 -23.91 -2.77
CA ARG A 221 -17.98 -23.01 -1.67
C ARG A 221 -16.88 -22.97 -0.63
N ARG A 222 -16.88 -21.89 0.16
CA ARG A 222 -16.01 -21.77 1.32
C ARG A 222 -16.30 -22.89 2.33
N LEU A 223 -15.24 -23.52 2.82
CA LEU A 223 -15.27 -24.49 3.91
C LEU A 223 -15.32 -23.78 5.26
N THR A 224 -15.99 -24.43 6.20
CA THR A 224 -15.96 -24.02 7.60
C THR A 224 -14.70 -24.54 8.30
N GLY A 225 -14.27 -23.89 9.38
CA GLY A 225 -13.11 -24.32 10.17
C GLY A 225 -13.24 -25.78 10.63
N GLU A 226 -14.45 -26.19 11.02
CA GLU A 226 -14.74 -27.56 11.45
C GLU A 226 -14.61 -28.57 10.29
N GLU A 227 -15.02 -28.20 9.08
CA GLU A 227 -14.83 -29.04 7.88
C GLU A 227 -13.36 -29.12 7.46
N ILE A 228 -12.61 -28.03 7.63
CA ILE A 228 -11.16 -27.99 7.37
C ILE A 228 -10.45 -28.93 8.35
N ASP A 229 -10.72 -28.82 9.65
CA ASP A 229 -10.12 -29.67 10.68
C ASP A 229 -10.45 -31.15 10.46
N ALA A 230 -11.67 -31.49 10.03
CA ALA A 230 -12.03 -32.87 9.73
C ALA A 230 -11.28 -33.44 8.51
N ARG A 231 -10.95 -32.61 7.51
CA ARG A 231 -10.27 -33.03 6.27
C ARG A 231 -8.74 -33.00 6.38
N HIS A 232 -8.23 -32.01 7.12
CA HIS A 232 -6.82 -31.69 7.27
C HIS A 232 -6.51 -31.33 8.74
N PRO A 233 -6.55 -32.31 9.66
CA PRO A 233 -6.45 -32.07 11.10
C PRO A 233 -5.17 -31.37 11.54
N ASP A 234 -4.09 -31.44 10.74
CA ASP A 234 -2.82 -30.81 11.06
C ASP A 234 -2.69 -29.38 10.48
N LEU A 235 -3.57 -28.94 9.58
CA LEU A 235 -3.43 -27.68 8.84
C LEU A 235 -3.58 -26.45 9.73
N ILE A 236 -4.74 -26.29 10.37
CA ILE A 236 -5.00 -25.15 11.25
C ILE A 236 -4.03 -25.16 12.45
N PRO A 237 -3.79 -26.28 13.14
CA PRO A 237 -2.80 -26.32 14.23
C PRO A 237 -1.39 -25.93 13.80
N ALA A 238 -0.89 -26.42 12.66
CA ALA A 238 0.45 -26.10 12.19
C ALA A 238 0.59 -24.62 11.83
N LEU A 239 -0.40 -24.02 11.16
CA LEU A 239 -0.41 -22.59 10.86
C LEU A 239 -0.50 -21.75 12.13
N ARG A 240 -1.36 -22.13 13.08
CA ARG A 240 -1.60 -21.42 14.34
C ARG A 240 -0.38 -21.44 15.26
N ALA A 241 0.37 -22.53 15.28
CA ALA A 241 1.56 -22.68 16.14
C ALA A 241 2.83 -22.04 15.53
N HIS A 242 2.78 -21.59 14.28
CA HIS A 242 3.95 -21.09 13.59
C HIS A 242 4.35 -19.69 14.08
N PRO A 243 5.63 -19.44 14.48
CA PRO A 243 6.03 -18.24 15.21
C PRO A 243 5.90 -16.92 14.43
N HIS A 244 5.85 -16.97 13.10
CA HIS A 244 5.67 -15.78 12.26
C HIS A 244 4.30 -15.73 11.56
N ILE A 245 3.33 -16.53 12.02
CA ILE A 245 1.91 -16.37 11.70
C ILE A 245 1.25 -15.74 12.94
N GLY A 246 0.66 -14.56 12.77
CA GLY A 246 0.05 -13.81 13.87
C GLY A 246 -1.40 -14.22 14.11
N TRP A 247 -2.14 -14.50 13.04
CA TRP A 247 -3.55 -14.85 13.13
C TRP A 247 -4.03 -15.62 11.89
N LEU A 248 -5.11 -16.39 12.07
CA LEU A 248 -5.88 -17.03 11.02
C LEU A 248 -7.32 -16.56 11.10
N LEU A 249 -7.93 -16.17 9.99
CA LEU A 249 -9.38 -15.94 9.92
C LEU A 249 -10.03 -17.13 9.22
N VAL A 250 -10.95 -17.79 9.92
CA VAL A 250 -11.76 -18.90 9.43
C VAL A 250 -13.24 -18.63 9.68
N ARG A 251 -14.11 -19.30 8.91
CA ARG A 251 -15.56 -19.28 9.15
C ARG A 251 -15.94 -20.49 9.99
N SER A 252 -16.47 -20.30 11.19
CA SER A 252 -17.12 -21.35 11.97
C SER A 252 -18.58 -21.50 11.55
N ALA A 253 -19.07 -22.74 11.51
CA ALA A 253 -20.49 -23.01 11.30
C ALA A 253 -21.37 -22.48 12.45
N GLU A 254 -20.84 -22.50 13.68
CA GLU A 254 -21.55 -22.10 14.90
C GLU A 254 -21.35 -20.61 15.21
N HIS A 255 -20.10 -20.14 15.15
CA HIS A 255 -19.72 -18.82 15.67
C HIS A 255 -19.48 -17.75 14.59
N GLY A 256 -19.66 -18.08 13.32
CA GLY A 256 -19.43 -17.14 12.22
C GLY A 256 -17.95 -16.81 12.04
N ALA A 257 -17.58 -15.54 11.96
CA ALA A 257 -16.19 -15.13 11.72
C ALA A 257 -15.31 -15.29 12.97
N VAL A 258 -14.29 -16.15 12.90
CA VAL A 258 -13.41 -16.48 14.03
C VAL A 258 -11.95 -16.21 13.66
N VAL A 259 -11.25 -15.47 14.52
CA VAL A 259 -9.80 -15.25 14.40
C VAL A 259 -9.07 -16.13 15.41
N LEU A 260 -8.19 -16.99 14.92
CA LEU A 260 -7.38 -17.90 15.73
C LEU A 260 -5.96 -17.34 15.85
N GLY A 261 -5.45 -17.23 17.06
CA GLY A 261 -4.03 -16.92 17.35
C GLY A 261 -3.38 -18.04 18.15
N PRO A 262 -2.07 -17.99 18.39
CA PRO A 262 -1.35 -19.07 19.08
C PRO A 262 -1.96 -19.39 20.46
N GLU A 263 -2.32 -18.36 21.24
CA GLU A 263 -2.76 -18.49 22.63
C GLU A 263 -4.19 -18.00 22.89
N GLY A 264 -4.96 -17.74 21.84
CA GLY A 264 -6.33 -17.26 22.01
C GLY A 264 -7.15 -17.20 20.73
N VAL A 265 -8.41 -16.81 20.89
CA VAL A 265 -9.43 -16.80 19.86
C VAL A 265 -10.27 -15.53 20.00
N ASN A 266 -10.58 -14.88 18.89
CA ASN A 266 -11.45 -13.71 18.84
C ASN A 266 -12.66 -14.02 17.93
N TYR A 267 -13.84 -14.11 18.54
CA TYR A 267 -15.12 -14.37 17.90
C TYR A 267 -15.74 -13.05 17.45
N LEU A 268 -15.51 -12.67 16.18
CA LEU A 268 -15.82 -11.34 15.66
C LEU A 268 -17.34 -11.04 15.59
N ASP A 269 -18.15 -12.09 15.43
CA ASP A 269 -19.61 -11.95 15.40
C ASP A 269 -20.22 -11.78 16.79
N GLU A 270 -19.59 -12.35 17.80
CA GLU A 270 -20.02 -12.29 19.20
C GLU A 270 -19.38 -11.13 19.97
N GLY A 271 -18.29 -10.56 19.46
CA GLY A 271 -17.50 -9.55 20.18
C GLY A 271 -16.82 -10.13 21.43
N ARG A 272 -16.44 -11.41 21.37
CA ARG A 272 -15.93 -12.18 22.51
C ARG A 272 -14.51 -12.67 22.24
N ILE A 273 -13.65 -12.57 23.24
CA ILE A 273 -12.25 -13.03 23.18
C ILE A 273 -12.04 -14.10 24.25
N GLU A 274 -11.35 -15.18 23.88
CA GLU A 274 -10.85 -16.21 24.80
C GLU A 274 -9.33 -16.26 24.74
N GLY A 275 -8.67 -16.29 25.90
CA GLY A 275 -7.20 -16.26 25.97
C GLY A 275 -6.62 -14.90 25.55
N VAL A 276 -5.52 -14.92 24.80
CA VAL A 276 -4.85 -13.71 24.30
C VAL A 276 -5.48 -13.28 22.97
N ASP A 277 -5.93 -12.03 22.86
CA ASP A 277 -6.50 -11.50 21.62
C ASP A 277 -5.47 -11.57 20.46
N PRO A 278 -5.72 -12.37 19.40
CA PRO A 278 -4.81 -12.47 18.26
C PRO A 278 -4.58 -11.14 17.53
N LEU A 279 -5.47 -10.17 17.72
CA LEU A 279 -5.43 -8.88 17.05
C LEU A 279 -4.84 -7.75 17.91
N ALA A 280 -4.37 -8.03 19.13
CA ALA A 280 -3.93 -7.03 20.10
C ALA A 280 -2.82 -6.09 19.59
N HIS A 281 -1.92 -6.58 18.75
CA HIS A 281 -0.82 -5.79 18.19
C HIS A 281 -1.19 -5.01 16.92
N PHE A 282 -2.41 -5.16 16.41
CA PHE A 282 -2.87 -4.52 15.19
C PHE A 282 -3.71 -3.27 15.50
N THR A 283 -4.10 -2.54 14.46
CA THR A 283 -4.93 -1.35 14.64
C THR A 283 -6.28 -1.70 15.27
N PRO A 284 -6.89 -0.82 16.08
CA PRO A 284 -8.20 -1.10 16.71
C PRO A 284 -9.33 -1.42 15.72
N THR A 285 -9.17 -1.06 14.45
CA THR A 285 -10.13 -1.37 13.38
C THR A 285 -9.90 -2.73 12.72
N ALA A 286 -8.85 -3.48 13.09
CA ALA A 286 -8.49 -4.76 12.47
C ALA A 286 -9.66 -5.76 12.49
N ALA A 287 -10.27 -5.98 13.66
CA ALA A 287 -11.44 -6.85 13.83
C ALA A 287 -12.59 -6.47 12.89
N ARG A 288 -12.87 -5.16 12.76
CA ARG A 288 -13.90 -4.65 11.83
C ARG A 288 -13.56 -4.93 10.37
N HIS A 289 -12.31 -4.77 9.98
CA HIS A 289 -11.86 -5.04 8.62
C HIS A 289 -11.91 -6.53 8.28
N LEU A 290 -11.45 -7.40 9.19
CA LEU A 290 -11.50 -8.85 9.02
C LEU A 290 -12.94 -9.37 8.95
N LYS A 291 -13.82 -8.90 9.83
CA LYS A 291 -15.26 -9.22 9.79
C LYS A 291 -15.92 -8.82 8.47
N ARG A 292 -15.57 -7.64 7.94
CA ARG A 292 -16.06 -7.21 6.62
C ARG A 292 -15.55 -8.14 5.51
N THR A 293 -14.28 -8.50 5.53
CA THR A 293 -13.66 -9.36 4.52
C THR A 293 -14.23 -10.78 4.56
N ASP A 294 -14.50 -11.31 5.76
CA ASP A 294 -15.18 -12.60 5.96
C ASP A 294 -16.55 -12.67 5.25
N GLY A 295 -17.22 -11.53 5.10
CA GLY A 295 -18.50 -11.42 4.41
C GLY A 295 -18.42 -11.39 2.88
N PHE A 296 -17.23 -11.44 2.27
CA PHE A 296 -17.10 -11.44 0.82
C PHE A 296 -17.35 -12.81 0.21
N ALA A 297 -18.01 -12.85 -0.95
CA ALA A 297 -18.40 -14.09 -1.63
C ALA A 297 -17.21 -14.98 -2.05
N HIS A 298 -16.04 -14.38 -2.26
CA HIS A 298 -14.83 -15.06 -2.74
C HIS A 298 -13.68 -14.97 -1.72
N VAL A 299 -13.99 -14.79 -0.44
CA VAL A 299 -12.96 -14.85 0.61
C VAL A 299 -12.38 -16.26 0.70
N ALA A 300 -11.09 -16.36 1.02
CA ALA A 300 -10.39 -17.63 1.19
C ALA A 300 -10.96 -18.48 2.33
N ASP A 301 -10.74 -19.80 2.26
CA ASP A 301 -11.12 -20.73 3.33
C ASP A 301 -10.37 -20.38 4.62
N ILE A 302 -9.07 -20.09 4.48
CA ILE A 302 -8.24 -19.55 5.56
C ILE A 302 -7.55 -18.29 5.04
N MET A 303 -7.80 -17.16 5.70
CA MET A 303 -6.90 -16.02 5.54
C MET A 303 -5.83 -16.07 6.63
N VAL A 304 -4.58 -15.89 6.25
CA VAL A 304 -3.42 -16.01 7.13
C VAL A 304 -2.77 -14.63 7.23
N GLY A 305 -2.70 -14.06 8.42
CA GLY A 305 -1.89 -12.87 8.66
C GLY A 305 -0.56 -13.25 9.26
N SER A 306 0.54 -12.71 8.72
CA SER A 306 1.81 -12.81 9.43
C SER A 306 1.81 -11.96 10.70
N PHE A 307 2.74 -12.26 11.59
CA PHE A 307 2.95 -11.48 12.81
C PHE A 307 3.29 -10.01 12.51
N TYR A 308 3.10 -9.16 13.51
CA TYR A 308 3.63 -7.80 13.52
C TYR A 308 4.26 -7.53 14.89
N ASP A 309 5.51 -7.07 14.88
CA ASP A 309 6.26 -6.66 16.06
C ASP A 309 6.19 -5.13 16.21
N PRO A 310 5.44 -4.61 17.21
CA PRO A 310 5.28 -3.18 17.39
C PRO A 310 6.53 -2.48 17.95
N MET A 311 7.48 -3.23 18.53
CA MET A 311 8.73 -2.67 19.06
C MET A 311 9.74 -2.43 17.94
N LEU A 312 9.83 -3.37 17.01
CA LEU A 312 10.70 -3.26 15.83
C LEU A 312 10.03 -2.56 14.65
N ASP A 313 8.70 -2.38 14.70
CA ASP A 313 7.87 -1.90 13.59
C ASP A 313 8.03 -2.77 12.33
N GLU A 314 8.18 -4.09 12.53
CA GLU A 314 8.45 -5.06 11.47
C GLU A 314 7.40 -6.17 11.40
N GLY A 315 7.29 -6.78 10.22
CA GLY A 315 6.59 -8.05 10.03
C GLY A 315 7.30 -8.92 9.01
N CYS A 316 6.57 -9.83 8.38
CA CYS A 316 7.09 -10.53 7.20
C CYS A 316 6.04 -10.66 6.10
N ALA A 317 6.44 -10.39 4.87
CA ALA A 317 5.64 -10.75 3.70
C ALA A 317 5.72 -12.26 3.44
N PHE A 318 4.62 -12.85 2.98
CA PHE A 318 4.61 -14.18 2.37
C PHE A 318 5.17 -14.17 0.94
N GLU A 319 5.26 -12.98 0.33
CA GLU A 319 5.97 -12.74 -0.93
C GLU A 319 7.45 -12.42 -0.72
N GLU A 320 8.26 -12.49 -1.78
CA GLU A 320 9.68 -12.14 -1.73
C GLU A 320 9.95 -10.62 -1.85
N LEU A 321 9.07 -9.81 -1.23
CA LEU A 321 9.16 -8.34 -1.16
C LEU A 321 9.46 -7.90 0.29
N ILE A 322 10.53 -7.14 0.49
CA ILE A 322 11.02 -6.79 1.85
C ILE A 322 10.31 -5.57 2.45
N SER A 323 9.71 -4.75 1.61
CA SER A 323 8.67 -3.80 2.00
C SER A 323 7.36 -4.33 1.43
N PHE A 324 6.27 -4.22 2.16
CA PHE A 324 5.03 -4.88 1.81
C PHE A 324 3.81 -4.15 2.35
N HIS A 325 2.68 -4.43 1.74
CA HIS A 325 1.35 -3.98 2.13
C HIS A 325 0.32 -5.04 1.73
N GLY A 326 -0.97 -4.81 1.95
CA GLY A 326 -2.04 -5.74 1.56
C GLY A 326 -2.63 -6.55 2.72
N GLY A 327 -2.00 -6.51 3.90
CA GLY A 327 -2.55 -7.07 5.13
C GLY A 327 -2.82 -5.99 6.17
N VAL A 328 -2.49 -6.31 7.43
CA VAL A 328 -2.65 -5.41 8.58
C VAL A 328 -1.35 -5.35 9.38
N GLY A 329 -1.14 -4.27 10.12
CA GLY A 329 0.00 -4.10 11.04
C GLY A 329 1.10 -3.21 10.49
N GLY A 330 1.63 -2.34 11.35
CA GLY A 330 2.69 -1.40 11.00
C GLY A 330 2.23 -0.21 10.14
N PRO A 331 3.17 0.52 9.53
CA PRO A 331 2.88 1.74 8.79
C PRO A 331 2.08 1.49 7.50
N GLN A 332 1.91 0.24 7.04
CA GLN A 332 1.02 -0.05 5.90
C GLN A 332 -0.42 0.44 6.08
N THR A 333 -0.89 0.56 7.33
CA THR A 333 -2.24 1.07 7.63
C THR A 333 -2.29 2.60 7.76
N ARG A 334 -1.17 3.30 7.56
CA ARG A 334 -1.04 4.76 7.71
C ARG A 334 -1.02 5.46 6.34
N ALA A 335 -2.17 5.44 5.67
CA ALA A 335 -2.42 6.22 4.47
C ALA A 335 -2.62 7.72 4.78
N PHE A 336 -2.50 8.59 3.77
CA PHE A 336 -2.74 10.03 3.92
C PHE A 336 -3.55 10.63 2.76
N ILE A 337 -4.18 11.78 3.03
CA ILE A 337 -4.78 12.66 2.02
C ILE A 337 -4.20 14.07 2.22
N LEU A 338 -3.50 14.57 1.22
CA LEU A 338 -3.03 15.94 1.13
C LEU A 338 -3.96 16.72 0.18
N ALA A 339 -4.69 17.67 0.75
CA ALA A 339 -5.70 18.44 0.03
C ALA A 339 -5.63 19.94 0.40
N PRO A 340 -6.13 20.85 -0.46
CA PRO A 340 -6.27 22.26 -0.12
C PRO A 340 -7.13 22.46 1.14
N ALA A 341 -6.66 23.29 2.09
CA ALA A 341 -7.31 23.50 3.39
C ALA A 341 -8.77 24.00 3.32
N ARG A 342 -9.19 24.60 2.20
CA ARG A 342 -10.58 25.02 1.98
C ARG A 342 -11.53 23.84 1.78
N LEU A 343 -11.04 22.66 1.41
CA LEU A 343 -11.89 21.50 1.16
C LEU A 343 -12.28 20.87 2.52
N PRO A 344 -13.59 20.74 2.81
CA PRO A 344 -14.04 20.29 4.12
C PRO A 344 -13.73 18.82 4.34
N LEU A 345 -13.09 18.50 5.45
CA LEU A 345 -12.91 17.12 5.93
C LEU A 345 -14.06 16.74 6.88
N PRO A 346 -14.45 15.46 6.95
CA PRO A 346 -15.40 14.99 7.95
C PRO A 346 -14.83 15.14 9.37
N ALA A 347 -15.71 15.36 10.34
CA ALA A 347 -15.33 15.40 11.76
C ALA A 347 -14.93 14.01 12.29
N GLU A 348 -15.59 12.96 11.78
CA GLU A 348 -15.30 11.58 12.12
C GLU A 348 -14.09 11.03 11.34
N PRO A 349 -13.33 10.08 11.91
CA PRO A 349 -12.23 9.42 11.21
C PRO A 349 -12.66 8.77 9.89
N ILE A 350 -11.84 8.95 8.85
CA ILE A 350 -12.06 8.31 7.54
C ILE A 350 -11.57 6.85 7.62
N ILE A 351 -12.51 5.91 7.70
CA ILE A 351 -12.19 4.47 7.80
C ILE A 351 -12.53 3.76 6.49
N GLY A 352 -11.49 3.32 5.77
CA GLY A 352 -11.58 2.49 4.57
C GLY A 352 -11.92 3.25 3.28
N ALA A 353 -11.70 2.58 2.14
CA ALA A 353 -11.80 3.19 0.81
C ALA A 353 -13.19 3.76 0.46
N ALA A 354 -14.26 3.19 1.00
CA ALA A 354 -15.62 3.70 0.77
C ALA A 354 -15.83 5.09 1.40
N ALA A 355 -15.28 5.32 2.61
CA ALA A 355 -15.33 6.63 3.25
C ALA A 355 -14.48 7.66 2.48
N VAL A 356 -13.29 7.25 2.01
CA VAL A 356 -12.43 8.08 1.14
C VAL A 356 -13.20 8.47 -0.13
N HIS A 357 -13.87 7.52 -0.80
CA HIS A 357 -14.71 7.82 -1.96
C HIS A 357 -15.83 8.82 -1.63
N GLY A 358 -16.47 8.69 -0.47
CA GLY A 358 -17.46 9.64 0.02
C GLY A 358 -16.91 11.08 0.08
N VAL A 359 -15.73 11.25 0.67
CA VAL A 359 -15.02 12.54 0.76
C VAL A 359 -14.70 13.11 -0.63
N LEU A 360 -14.03 12.33 -1.49
CA LEU A 360 -13.62 12.77 -2.82
C LEU A 360 -14.82 13.11 -3.72
N SER A 361 -15.88 12.30 -3.66
CA SER A 361 -17.11 12.55 -4.40
C SER A 361 -17.85 13.80 -3.89
N GLY A 362 -17.80 14.04 -2.58
CA GLY A 362 -18.33 15.25 -1.94
C GLY A 362 -17.62 16.50 -2.42
N TRP A 363 -16.28 16.51 -2.39
CA TRP A 363 -15.48 17.62 -2.92
C TRP A 363 -15.74 17.87 -4.40
N ARG A 364 -15.84 16.80 -5.21
CA ARG A 364 -16.17 16.93 -6.62
C ARG A 364 -17.53 17.61 -6.82
N ARG A 365 -18.58 17.18 -6.10
CA ARG A 365 -19.91 17.81 -6.18
C ARG A 365 -19.84 19.28 -5.79
N LEU A 366 -19.16 19.60 -4.69
CA LEU A 366 -18.99 20.96 -4.19
C LEU A 366 -18.28 21.88 -5.21
N LEU A 367 -17.19 21.41 -5.82
CA LEU A 367 -16.43 22.18 -6.81
C LEU A 367 -17.18 22.32 -8.15
N GLN A 368 -18.02 21.35 -8.50
CA GLN A 368 -18.81 21.36 -9.73
C GLN A 368 -20.20 21.99 -9.56
N GLY A 369 -20.62 22.28 -8.32
CA GLY A 369 -21.92 22.84 -7.97
C GLY A 369 -22.12 24.31 -8.41
N PRO A 370 -23.29 24.91 -8.11
CA PRO A 370 -23.60 26.28 -8.49
C PRO A 370 -22.61 27.31 -7.92
N PRO A 371 -22.42 28.49 -8.54
CA PRO A 371 -21.50 29.53 -8.06
C PRO A 371 -21.69 29.92 -6.59
N ALA A 372 -22.93 29.92 -6.09
CA ALA A 372 -23.26 30.25 -4.70
C ALA A 372 -22.61 29.30 -3.67
N GLU A 373 -22.47 28.02 -4.00
CA GLU A 373 -21.78 27.03 -3.13
C GLU A 373 -20.26 27.20 -3.21
N ARG A 374 -19.73 27.57 -4.37
CA ARG A 374 -18.30 27.87 -4.58
C ARG A 374 -17.84 29.17 -3.90
N SER A 375 -18.67 30.21 -3.85
CA SER A 375 -18.31 31.47 -3.16
C SER A 375 -18.20 31.32 -1.65
N ARG A 376 -18.95 30.39 -1.03
CA ARG A 376 -18.80 30.09 0.41
C ARG A 376 -17.43 29.48 0.75
N LEU A 377 -16.83 28.73 -0.18
CA LEU A 377 -15.46 28.20 -0.06
C LEU A 377 -14.38 29.28 -0.22
N ALA A 378 -14.60 30.27 -1.08
CA ALA A 378 -13.66 31.36 -1.32
C ALA A 378 -13.69 32.44 -0.20
N GLY A 379 -14.79 32.55 0.54
CA GLY A 379 -14.92 33.45 1.69
C GLY A 379 -14.30 32.92 3.00
N ALA A 380 -13.91 31.64 3.04
CA ALA A 380 -13.30 31.00 4.20
C ALA A 380 -11.75 31.05 4.17
N THR A 381 -11.19 32.16 3.67
CA THR A 381 -9.75 32.44 3.82
C THR A 381 -9.51 32.88 5.27
N PRO A 382 -8.50 32.35 5.99
CA PRO A 382 -8.04 33.01 7.21
C PRO A 382 -7.55 34.40 6.80
N GLY A 383 -8.20 35.44 7.32
CA GLY A 383 -7.80 36.82 7.05
C GLY A 383 -6.34 37.03 7.42
N GLY A 384 -5.57 37.54 6.46
CA GLY A 384 -4.21 38.02 6.71
C GLY A 384 -4.23 39.28 7.57
N GLY A 385 -3.35 39.30 8.56
CA GLY A 385 -2.86 40.49 9.25
C GLY A 385 -1.34 40.39 9.30
N ASP A 386 -0.70 41.16 8.42
CA ASP A 386 0.75 41.30 8.25
C ASP A 386 1.30 42.28 9.30
N GLN A 387 2.40 41.91 9.98
CA GLN A 387 3.46 42.81 10.48
C GLN A 387 4.46 42.03 11.36
N LEU A 388 5.55 41.57 10.76
CA LEU A 388 6.81 41.31 11.47
C LEU A 388 7.85 42.30 10.92
N GLY A 389 7.95 43.45 11.59
CA GLY A 389 9.13 44.32 11.53
C GLY A 389 10.11 43.93 12.65
N PRO A 390 11.43 44.08 12.44
CA PRO A 390 12.44 43.55 13.34
C PRO A 390 12.77 44.54 14.45
N GLU A 391 12.84 44.11 15.71
CA GLU A 391 13.70 44.77 16.71
C GLU A 391 13.96 43.91 17.96
N LEU A 392 15.26 43.73 18.20
CA LEU A 392 15.99 43.78 19.47
C LEU A 392 15.90 42.66 20.51
N ALA A 393 17.11 42.21 20.83
CA ALA A 393 17.50 41.38 21.94
C ALA A 393 17.50 42.13 23.30
N GLN A 394 17.49 41.32 24.35
CA GLN A 394 18.01 41.51 25.73
C GLN A 394 17.06 41.90 26.88
N SER A 395 17.41 41.30 28.03
CA SER A 395 16.93 41.44 29.43
C SER A 395 15.70 40.58 29.78
N GLY A 396 15.64 39.81 30.86
CA GLY A 396 16.45 39.73 32.09
C GLY A 396 15.51 39.68 33.31
N GLY A 397 15.68 38.69 34.21
CA GLY A 397 14.92 38.49 35.47
C GLY A 397 13.96 37.30 35.36
N VAL A 398 14.09 36.15 36.05
CA VAL A 398 14.48 35.81 37.44
C VAL A 398 13.58 36.45 38.48
N ASP A 399 12.57 35.68 38.93
CA ASP A 399 11.95 35.69 40.26
C ASP A 399 11.76 34.19 40.62
N GLU A 400 12.62 33.57 41.41
CA GLU A 400 12.63 33.55 42.88
C GLU A 400 11.26 33.24 43.53
N VAL A 401 11.04 31.96 43.85
CA VAL A 401 10.21 31.56 45.00
C VAL A 401 11.09 30.70 45.89
N THR A 402 11.37 31.23 47.08
CA THR A 402 12.16 30.66 48.15
C THR A 402 11.30 29.85 49.12
N GLY A 403 11.95 28.89 49.80
CA GLY A 403 11.48 28.19 51.00
C GLY A 403 11.35 26.68 50.77
N GLU A 404 12.06 25.77 51.45
CA GLU A 404 12.92 25.88 52.62
C GLU A 404 13.73 24.56 52.73
N GLN A 405 14.96 24.65 53.23
CA GLN A 405 15.94 23.56 53.35
C GLN A 405 15.60 22.57 54.49
N ARG A 406 15.97 21.29 54.30
CA ARG A 406 16.76 20.50 55.28
C ARG A 406 17.28 19.18 54.66
N ALA A 407 18.58 18.96 54.79
CA ALA A 407 19.33 17.71 54.52
C ALA A 407 19.95 17.22 55.86
N PRO A 408 20.79 16.16 55.94
CA PRO A 408 20.93 14.94 55.13
C PRO A 408 20.91 13.63 55.98
N THR A 409 20.96 12.51 55.23
CA THR A 409 21.40 11.10 55.43
C THR A 409 22.04 10.59 56.76
N PRO A 410 22.07 9.25 56.99
CA PRO A 410 22.92 8.28 56.26
C PRO A 410 22.20 7.38 55.26
#